data_AF-A0A6G0XXZ3-F1
#
_entry.id   AF-A0A6G0XXZ3-F1
#
_cell.length_a   1.000
_cell.length_b   1.000
_cell.length_c   1.000
_cell.angle_alpha   90.00
_cell.angle_beta   90.00
_cell.angle_gamma   90.00
#
_symmetry.space_group_name_H-M   'P 1'
#
loop_
_entity.id
_entity.type
_entity.pdbx_description
1 polymer ?
#
loop_
_entity_poly.entity_id
_entity_poly.type
_entity_poly.pdbx_seq_one_letter_code
_entity_poly.pdbx_strand_id
1 'polypeptide(L)'
;MSPGDTLSATWSPSHLDRSFEQRRVPDPETYMPHATKLGLLALDPSTVLRAESFKDVRTRTRHLALLCGFQIRMAKGSSNRRRVWVCSSVHDCPFAVVAQQTKDGIHIKTKLQHNHVFLLSHEDAKRFTTATTEELACYVRQSELYRSATDVSKLSAKQISDVIYAHTGRHVRSNRASVIKKLLLERPETLIPSATLFQDQLGGPPSSPSSSLRLQAPPPPAAFKSLADAVWDCFVCVASSIEVAEMLGDARLKHMIHVFRHDRDTLRASLLMSCPRPDALPCMVSNPPNVDQFVHNYIRQSDLGFF
;
A
#
# COMPACT_ATOMS: atom_id res chain seq x y z
N MET A 1 -26.45 -53.82 30.49
CA MET A 1 -26.87 -52.68 29.64
C MET A 1 -25.88 -51.56 29.86
N SER A 2 -25.35 -51.04 28.76
CA SER A 2 -24.35 -49.96 28.65
C SER A 2 -24.97 -48.58 29.00
N PRO A 3 -24.34 -47.43 28.68
CA PRO A 3 -23.41 -46.67 29.52
C PRO A 3 -23.78 -45.15 29.56
N GLY A 4 -22.88 -44.27 30.01
CA GLY A 4 -22.67 -42.99 29.32
C GLY A 4 -22.98 -41.70 30.08
N ASP A 5 -21.91 -40.91 30.29
CA ASP A 5 -21.77 -39.47 30.04
C ASP A 5 -22.67 -38.49 30.85
N THR A 6 -22.20 -37.37 31.40
CA THR A 6 -21.32 -36.39 30.78
C THR A 6 -20.83 -35.40 31.86
N LEU A 7 -19.53 -35.13 31.90
CA LEU A 7 -18.94 -33.99 32.59
C LEU A 7 -19.45 -32.69 31.95
N SER A 8 -20.31 -31.96 32.65
CA SER A 8 -20.62 -30.56 32.29
C SER A 8 -19.62 -29.63 32.96
N ALA A 9 -18.48 -29.45 32.31
CA ALA A 9 -17.60 -28.32 32.57
C ALA A 9 -18.31 -27.06 32.05
N THR A 10 -18.91 -26.29 32.94
CA THR A 10 -19.42 -24.95 32.68
C THR A 10 -18.23 -24.04 32.34
N TRP A 11 -17.92 -23.93 31.05
CA TRP A 11 -17.16 -22.83 30.52
C TRP A 11 -17.89 -21.53 30.87
N SER A 12 -17.29 -20.74 31.75
CA SER A 12 -17.65 -19.35 31.96
C SER A 12 -16.75 -18.52 31.05
N PRO A 13 -17.23 -17.94 29.94
CA PRO A 13 -16.49 -16.90 29.27
C PRO A 13 -16.58 -15.69 30.18
N SER A 14 -15.47 -15.40 30.87
CA SER A 14 -15.20 -14.08 31.43
C SER A 14 -15.38 -13.06 30.32
N HIS A 15 -16.58 -12.49 30.27
CA HIS A 15 -16.94 -11.37 29.43
C HIS A 15 -15.91 -10.29 29.74
N LEU A 16 -15.07 -10.00 28.74
CA LEU A 16 -14.27 -8.80 28.68
C LEU A 16 -15.23 -7.61 28.80
N ASP A 17 -15.45 -7.20 30.04
CA ASP A 17 -15.95 -5.88 30.38
C ASP A 17 -14.82 -4.90 30.06
N ARG A 18 -14.60 -4.69 28.75
CA ARG A 18 -13.88 -3.52 28.26
C ARG A 18 -14.82 -2.35 28.46
N SER A 19 -14.82 -1.88 29.71
CA SER A 19 -15.31 -0.59 30.16
C SER A 19 -15.23 0.44 29.04
N PHE A 20 -16.38 1.07 28.78
CA PHE A 20 -16.55 2.29 28.00
C PHE A 20 -15.58 3.36 28.52
N GLU A 21 -14.31 3.31 28.10
CA GLU A 21 -13.44 4.48 28.16
C GLU A 21 -14.17 5.57 27.38
N GLN A 22 -14.47 6.68 28.05
CA GLN A 22 -14.96 7.90 27.43
C GLN A 22 -14.09 8.17 26.20
N ARG A 23 -14.63 7.91 25.01
CA ARG A 23 -13.90 8.08 23.75
C ARG A 23 -13.71 9.59 23.56
N ARG A 24 -12.61 10.13 24.10
CA ARG A 24 -12.21 11.51 23.87
C ARG A 24 -11.73 11.63 22.44
N VAL A 25 -11.99 12.78 21.83
CA VAL A 25 -11.39 13.11 20.54
C VAL A 25 -9.86 13.11 20.74
N PRO A 26 -9.10 12.32 19.98
CA PRO A 26 -7.66 12.24 20.16
C PRO A 26 -7.01 13.56 19.79
N ASP A 27 -6.15 14.07 20.69
CA ASP A 27 -5.37 15.28 20.42
C ASP A 27 -4.32 15.01 19.33
N PRO A 28 -4.01 16.00 18.47
CA PRO A 28 -3.03 15.83 17.40
C PRO A 28 -1.70 15.22 17.84
N GLU A 29 -1.23 15.62 19.02
CA GLU A 29 0.03 15.15 19.64
C GLU A 29 0.12 13.63 19.71
N THR A 30 -1.01 12.94 19.90
CA THR A 30 -1.05 11.48 20.01
C THR A 30 -0.71 10.73 18.72
N TYR A 31 -0.84 11.37 17.55
CA TYR A 31 -0.54 10.77 16.24
C TYR A 31 0.35 11.64 15.34
N MET A 32 0.82 12.79 15.82
CA MET A 32 1.86 13.59 15.18
C MET A 32 3.12 12.78 14.84
N PRO A 33 3.63 11.87 15.70
CA PRO A 33 4.78 11.03 15.35
C PRO A 33 4.55 10.20 14.07
N HIS A 34 3.34 9.69 13.87
CA HIS A 34 2.97 8.97 12.65
C HIS A 34 2.95 9.92 11.44
N ALA A 35 2.37 11.12 11.60
CA ALA A 35 2.32 12.12 10.54
C ALA A 35 3.72 12.59 10.12
N THR A 36 4.62 12.81 11.08
CA THR A 36 6.02 13.18 10.84
C THR A 36 6.75 12.08 10.08
N LYS A 37 6.64 10.83 10.55
CA LYS A 37 7.30 9.69 9.91
C LYS A 37 6.80 9.43 8.49
N LEU A 38 5.55 9.76 8.20
CA LEU A 38 4.96 9.71 6.86
C LEU A 38 5.34 10.91 5.99
N GLY A 39 6.14 11.86 6.48
CA GLY A 39 6.49 13.08 5.75
C GLY A 39 5.27 13.98 5.47
N LEU A 40 4.30 13.99 6.38
CA LEU A 40 3.11 14.84 6.35
C LEU A 40 3.18 15.99 7.36
N LEU A 41 4.12 15.92 8.31
CA LEU A 41 4.36 16.96 9.29
C LEU A 41 5.87 17.18 9.46
N ALA A 42 6.31 18.43 9.43
CA ALA A 42 7.70 18.77 9.71
C ALA A 42 7.89 18.96 11.22
N LEU A 43 9.04 18.53 11.75
CA LEU A 43 9.41 18.82 13.14
C LEU A 43 9.75 20.30 13.33
N ASP A 44 10.33 20.93 12.30
CA ASP A 44 10.60 22.36 12.25
C ASP A 44 9.50 23.07 11.43
N PRO A 45 8.78 24.04 12.01
CA PRO A 45 7.78 24.85 11.31
C PRO A 45 8.30 25.58 10.06
N SER A 46 9.61 25.85 9.97
CA SER A 46 10.22 26.51 8.81
C SER A 46 10.40 25.57 7.60
N THR A 47 10.34 24.26 7.82
CA THR A 47 10.60 23.26 6.78
C THR A 47 9.38 23.08 5.87
N VAL A 48 9.59 23.33 4.57
CA VAL A 48 8.59 23.05 3.55
C VAL A 48 8.64 21.58 3.16
N LEU A 49 7.59 20.84 3.50
CA LEU A 49 7.45 19.44 3.08
C LEU A 49 7.14 19.33 1.59
N ARG A 50 7.85 18.40 0.93
CA ARG A 50 7.70 18.13 -0.49
C ARG A 50 7.35 16.66 -0.75
N ALA A 51 6.67 16.42 -1.87
CA ALA A 51 6.42 15.09 -2.40
C ALA A 51 6.75 15.01 -3.89
N GLU A 52 7.04 13.79 -4.32
CA GLU A 52 7.35 13.47 -5.72
C GLU A 52 6.09 13.48 -6.59
N SER A 53 4.94 13.11 -6.01
CA SER A 53 3.68 13.04 -6.73
C SER A 53 2.46 13.22 -5.83
N PHE A 54 1.33 13.58 -6.41
CA PHE A 54 0.04 13.56 -5.71
C PHE A 54 -0.37 12.14 -5.26
N LYS A 55 0.10 11.10 -5.95
CA LYS A 55 -0.15 9.71 -5.58
C LYS A 55 0.56 9.38 -4.27
N ASP A 56 1.80 9.81 -4.13
CA ASP A 56 2.59 9.66 -2.92
C ASP A 56 1.93 10.36 -1.72
N VAL A 57 1.49 11.63 -1.86
CA VAL A 57 0.76 12.32 -0.78
C VAL A 57 -0.54 11.58 -0.40
N ARG A 58 -1.29 11.06 -1.37
CA ARG A 58 -2.48 10.24 -1.11
C ARG A 58 -2.13 8.99 -0.30
N THR A 59 -1.07 8.29 -0.68
CA THR A 59 -0.60 7.07 -0.01
C THR A 59 -0.22 7.37 1.44
N ARG A 60 0.61 8.38 1.68
CA ARG A 60 1.01 8.83 3.02
C ARG A 60 -0.21 9.19 3.87
N THR A 61 -1.12 10.00 3.33
CA THR A 61 -2.34 10.43 4.05
C THR A 61 -3.24 9.25 4.39
N ARG A 62 -3.37 8.28 3.49
CA ARG A 62 -4.16 7.08 3.71
C ARG A 62 -3.51 6.16 4.76
N HIS A 63 -2.18 6.03 4.78
CA HIS A 63 -1.48 5.30 5.85
C HIS A 63 -1.71 5.94 7.21
N LEU A 64 -1.65 7.27 7.32
CA LEU A 64 -1.97 7.96 8.56
C LEU A 64 -3.39 7.64 9.03
N ALA A 65 -4.36 7.71 8.10
CA ALA A 65 -5.75 7.39 8.37
C ALA A 65 -5.95 5.96 8.87
N LEU A 66 -5.25 4.99 8.27
CA LEU A 66 -5.30 3.59 8.69
C LEU A 66 -4.68 3.36 10.06
N LEU A 67 -3.52 3.96 10.34
CA LEU A 67 -2.84 3.84 11.63
C LEU A 67 -3.69 4.42 12.77
N CYS A 68 -4.35 5.54 12.50
CA CYS A 68 -5.13 6.24 13.49
C CYS A 68 -6.57 5.70 13.59
N GLY A 69 -7.08 5.02 12.56
CA GLY A 69 -8.44 4.47 12.54
C GLY A 69 -9.50 5.41 11.99
N PHE A 70 -9.16 6.42 11.18
CA PHE A 70 -10.12 7.28 10.48
C PHE A 70 -10.12 7.04 8.96
N GLN A 71 -11.06 7.65 8.24
CA GLN A 71 -11.13 7.54 6.77
C GLN A 71 -10.83 8.87 6.09
N ILE A 72 -10.31 8.80 4.87
CA ILE A 72 -10.06 9.98 4.03
C ILE A 72 -10.76 9.88 2.68
N ARG A 73 -11.07 11.04 2.12
CA ARG A 73 -11.52 11.20 0.74
C ARG A 73 -10.88 12.42 0.12
N MET A 74 -10.90 12.50 -1.21
CA MET A 74 -10.56 13.74 -1.89
C MET A 74 -11.70 14.77 -1.71
N ALA A 75 -11.34 16.03 -1.43
CA ALA A 75 -12.30 17.12 -1.34
C ALA A 75 -12.83 17.51 -2.71
N LYS A 76 -14.10 17.94 -2.77
CA LYS A 76 -14.69 18.55 -3.97
C LYS A 76 -13.91 19.83 -4.30
N GLY A 77 -13.66 20.10 -5.58
CA GLY A 77 -12.88 21.26 -6.02
C GLY A 77 -11.35 21.05 -6.02
N SER A 78 -10.88 19.82 -5.86
CA SER A 78 -9.48 19.48 -6.16
C SER A 78 -9.20 19.64 -7.65
N SER A 79 -8.05 20.19 -8.00
CA SER A 79 -7.58 20.40 -9.37
C SER A 79 -6.28 19.66 -9.64
N ASN A 80 -5.80 19.71 -10.88
CA ASN A 80 -4.49 19.14 -11.24
C ASN A 80 -3.32 19.89 -10.58
N ARG A 81 -3.52 21.13 -10.11
CA ARG A 81 -2.49 21.92 -9.42
C ARG A 81 -2.65 21.95 -7.90
N ARG A 82 -3.80 21.53 -7.38
CA ARG A 82 -4.06 21.52 -5.94
C ARG A 82 -5.00 20.37 -5.59
N ARG A 83 -4.55 19.43 -4.77
CA ARG A 83 -5.37 18.33 -4.26
C ARG A 83 -5.50 18.40 -2.76
N VAL A 84 -6.70 18.13 -2.26
CA VAL A 84 -6.98 18.13 -0.83
C VAL A 84 -7.60 16.80 -0.43
N TRP A 85 -7.04 16.17 0.59
CA TRP A 85 -7.62 15.01 1.24
C TRP A 85 -8.17 15.42 2.60
N VAL A 86 -9.42 15.09 2.85
CA VAL A 86 -10.15 15.44 4.07
C VAL A 86 -10.65 14.18 4.75
N CYS A 87 -10.89 14.26 6.05
CA CYS A 87 -11.51 13.15 6.75
C CYS A 87 -12.95 12.92 6.26
N SER A 88 -13.33 11.65 6.08
CA SER A 88 -14.66 11.23 5.65
C SER A 88 -15.43 10.46 6.71
N SER A 89 -14.91 10.39 7.94
CA SER A 89 -15.54 9.70 9.07
C SER A 89 -16.76 10.47 9.60
N VAL A 90 -16.68 11.79 9.73
CA VAL A 90 -17.77 12.68 10.20
C VAL A 90 -17.84 13.92 9.29
N HIS A 91 -19.03 14.53 9.19
CA HIS A 91 -19.22 15.77 8.45
C HIS A 91 -18.42 16.93 9.10
N ASP A 92 -17.92 17.86 8.29
CA ASP A 92 -17.13 19.03 8.73
C ASP A 92 -15.94 18.74 9.65
N CYS A 93 -15.36 17.54 9.57
CA CYS A 93 -14.12 17.26 10.28
C CYS A 93 -12.99 18.17 9.78
N PRO A 94 -12.26 18.86 10.69
CA PRO A 94 -11.26 19.85 10.31
C PRO A 94 -9.98 19.27 9.72
N PHE A 95 -9.79 17.95 9.77
CA PHE A 95 -8.61 17.29 9.25
C PHE A 95 -8.46 17.52 7.74
N ALA A 96 -7.27 17.97 7.32
CA ALA A 96 -6.96 18.14 5.91
C ALA A 96 -5.47 17.95 5.62
N VAL A 97 -5.18 17.31 4.49
CA VAL A 97 -3.86 17.33 3.84
C VAL A 97 -4.01 18.00 2.49
N VAL A 98 -3.29 19.10 2.30
CA VAL A 98 -3.30 19.91 1.08
C VAL A 98 -1.97 19.70 0.37
N ALA A 99 -2.03 19.23 -0.87
CA ALA A 99 -0.89 19.20 -1.78
C ALA A 99 -1.07 20.25 -2.87
N GLN A 100 -0.07 21.08 -3.08
CA GLN A 100 -0.08 22.14 -4.09
C GLN A 100 1.15 22.03 -4.99
N GLN A 101 0.92 21.92 -6.30
CA GLN A 101 1.98 21.99 -7.29
C GLN A 101 2.51 23.42 -7.36
N THR A 102 3.82 23.55 -7.18
CA THR A 102 4.58 24.79 -7.37
C THR A 102 5.69 24.56 -8.39
N LYS A 103 6.49 25.60 -8.67
CA LYS A 103 7.67 25.50 -9.53
C LYS A 103 8.73 24.55 -8.93
N ASP A 104 8.80 24.47 -7.60
CA ASP A 104 9.82 23.71 -6.87
C ASP A 104 9.35 22.30 -6.46
N GLY A 105 8.19 21.87 -6.97
CA GLY A 105 7.59 20.57 -6.70
C GLY A 105 6.25 20.68 -5.97
N ILE A 106 5.79 19.56 -5.42
CA ILE A 106 4.50 19.48 -4.71
C ILE A 106 4.72 19.79 -3.24
N HIS A 107 4.21 20.92 -2.78
CA HIS A 107 4.27 21.33 -1.37
C HIS A 107 3.10 20.73 -0.58
N ILE A 108 3.39 20.24 0.62
CA ILE A 108 2.41 19.66 1.53
C ILE A 108 2.14 20.63 2.68
N LYS A 109 0.85 20.84 2.99
CA LYS A 109 0.39 21.51 4.21
C LYS A 109 -0.65 20.63 4.88
N THR A 110 -0.60 20.53 6.21
CA THR A 110 -1.50 19.66 6.97
C THR A 110 -2.20 20.40 8.10
N LYS A 111 -3.45 20.00 8.34
CA LYS A 111 -4.22 20.30 9.54
C LYS A 111 -4.61 18.96 10.13
N LEU A 112 -3.96 18.59 11.23
CA LEU A 112 -4.11 17.26 11.81
C LEU A 112 -5.34 17.13 12.71
N GLN A 113 -5.90 18.22 13.22
CA GLN A 113 -7.01 18.21 14.17
C GLN A 113 -8.24 17.45 13.66
N HIS A 114 -8.86 16.66 14.54
CA HIS A 114 -10.17 16.05 14.35
C HIS A 114 -11.18 16.59 15.36
N ASN A 115 -12.47 16.39 15.09
CA ASN A 115 -13.58 16.72 15.98
C ASN A 115 -14.40 15.48 16.37
N HIS A 116 -13.83 14.29 16.15
CA HIS A 116 -14.50 13.01 16.40
C HIS A 116 -13.47 11.96 16.80
N VAL A 117 -13.96 10.88 17.43
CA VAL A 117 -13.18 9.70 17.78
C VAL A 117 -12.84 8.90 16.53
N PHE A 118 -11.67 8.28 16.47
CA PHE A 118 -11.24 7.56 15.27
C PHE A 118 -12.05 6.27 15.04
N LEU A 119 -12.08 5.40 16.05
CA LEU A 119 -12.86 4.17 16.03
C LEU A 119 -14.34 4.46 16.32
N LEU A 120 -15.11 4.65 15.24
CA LEU A 120 -16.57 4.77 15.32
C LEU A 120 -17.20 3.44 15.76
N SER A 121 -18.37 3.51 16.41
CA SER A 121 -19.12 2.32 16.82
C SER A 121 -19.56 1.47 15.62
N HIS A 122 -19.94 0.21 15.85
CA HIS A 122 -20.38 -0.71 14.79
C HIS A 122 -21.62 -0.18 14.03
N GLU A 123 -22.47 0.61 14.69
CA GLU A 123 -23.65 1.23 14.07
C GLU A 123 -23.30 2.45 13.20
N ASP A 124 -22.21 3.14 13.53
CA ASP A 124 -21.69 4.31 12.81
C ASP A 124 -20.72 3.91 11.68
N ALA A 125 -20.22 2.68 11.71
CA ALA A 125 -19.27 2.12 10.75
C ALA A 125 -19.91 1.68 9.41
N LYS A 126 -21.00 2.32 8.97
CA LYS A 126 -21.76 1.95 7.75
C LYS A 126 -20.96 2.02 6.44
N ARG A 127 -19.77 2.62 6.44
CA ARG A 127 -18.92 2.78 5.25
C ARG A 127 -17.80 1.75 5.21
N PHE A 128 -17.65 1.10 4.05
CA PHE A 128 -16.52 0.23 3.76
C PHE A 128 -15.19 0.98 3.91
N THR A 129 -14.13 0.26 4.28
CA THR A 129 -12.77 0.82 4.37
C THR A 129 -12.26 1.35 3.03
N THR A 130 -11.54 2.47 3.07
CA THR A 130 -10.86 3.10 1.93
C THR A 130 -9.43 2.60 1.73
N ALA A 131 -8.95 1.68 2.57
CA ALA A 131 -7.67 0.97 2.38
C ALA A 131 -7.63 0.27 1.02
N THR A 132 -6.46 0.12 0.41
CA THR A 132 -6.28 -0.74 -0.78
C THR A 132 -6.31 -2.21 -0.38
N THR A 133 -6.42 -3.11 -1.36
CA THR A 133 -6.57 -4.55 -1.07
C THR A 133 -5.26 -5.14 -0.56
N GLU A 134 -4.14 -4.61 -1.03
CA GLU A 134 -2.78 -4.96 -0.60
C GLU A 134 -2.56 -4.58 0.87
N GLU A 135 -2.96 -3.39 1.30
CA GLU A 135 -2.87 -2.99 2.71
C GLU A 135 -3.69 -3.87 3.64
N LEU A 136 -4.89 -4.24 3.19
CA LEU A 136 -5.74 -5.14 3.96
C LEU A 136 -5.15 -6.55 4.03
N ALA A 137 -4.55 -7.02 2.94
CA ALA A 137 -3.82 -8.29 2.93
C ALA A 137 -2.62 -8.25 3.89
N CYS A 138 -1.93 -7.12 4.02
CA CYS A 138 -0.88 -6.96 5.02
C CYS A 138 -1.39 -7.15 6.46
N TYR A 139 -2.53 -6.54 6.83
CA TYR A 139 -3.12 -6.76 8.16
C TYR A 139 -3.49 -8.22 8.39
N VAL A 140 -4.05 -8.87 7.38
CA VAL A 140 -4.41 -10.29 7.48
C VAL A 140 -3.16 -11.16 7.65
N ARG A 141 -2.10 -10.93 6.87
CA ARG A 141 -0.80 -11.62 7.00
C ARG A 141 -0.17 -11.46 8.38
N GLN A 142 -0.35 -10.31 9.03
CA GLN A 142 0.19 -10.05 10.37
C GLN A 142 -0.65 -10.61 11.52
N SER A 143 -1.90 -10.98 11.25
CA SER A 143 -2.82 -11.45 12.28
C SER A 143 -2.48 -12.84 12.79
N GLU A 144 -2.93 -13.14 14.00
CA GLU A 144 -2.83 -14.48 14.59
C GLU A 144 -3.50 -15.52 13.70
N LEU A 145 -4.64 -15.18 13.09
CA LEU A 145 -5.36 -16.03 12.13
C LEU A 145 -4.45 -16.57 11.03
N TYR A 146 -3.60 -15.72 10.45
CA TYR A 146 -2.69 -16.13 9.38
C TYR A 146 -1.51 -16.95 9.92
N ARG A 147 -0.97 -16.57 11.09
CA ARG A 147 0.14 -17.31 11.73
C ARG A 147 -0.26 -18.70 12.20
N SER A 148 -1.49 -18.87 12.66
CA SER A 148 -2.04 -20.16 13.14
C SER A 148 -2.66 -21.00 12.02
N ALA A 149 -2.77 -20.46 10.80
CA ALA A 149 -3.35 -21.18 9.68
C ALA A 149 -2.36 -22.24 9.18
N THR A 150 -2.73 -23.52 9.29
CA THR A 150 -2.01 -24.62 8.65
C THR A 150 -2.13 -24.58 7.13
N ASP A 151 -3.22 -23.99 6.62
CA ASP A 151 -3.48 -23.80 5.20
C ASP A 151 -4.25 -22.49 4.96
N VAL A 152 -3.56 -21.50 4.39
CA VAL A 152 -4.11 -20.18 4.06
C VAL A 152 -5.27 -20.29 3.06
N SER A 153 -5.30 -21.32 2.22
CA SER A 153 -6.37 -21.53 1.23
C SER A 153 -7.70 -21.91 1.87
N LYS A 154 -7.72 -22.24 3.17
CA LYS A 154 -8.94 -22.54 3.94
C LYS A 154 -9.49 -21.34 4.70
N LEU A 155 -8.78 -20.20 4.74
CA LEU A 155 -9.30 -18.99 5.37
C LEU A 155 -10.61 -18.56 4.70
N SER A 156 -11.66 -18.39 5.50
CA SER A 156 -12.97 -17.93 5.01
C SER A 156 -12.98 -16.41 4.80
N ALA A 157 -13.85 -15.94 3.91
CA ALA A 157 -14.06 -14.52 3.70
C ALA A 157 -14.49 -13.79 4.98
N LYS A 158 -15.23 -14.48 5.87
CA LYS A 158 -15.64 -13.96 7.18
C LYS A 158 -14.44 -13.73 8.08
N GLN A 159 -13.58 -14.75 8.27
CA GLN A 159 -12.37 -14.62 9.10
C GLN A 159 -11.44 -13.49 8.62
N ILE A 160 -11.25 -13.36 7.30
CA ILE A 160 -10.49 -12.26 6.70
C ILE A 160 -11.13 -10.90 7.02
N SER A 161 -12.46 -10.81 6.90
CA SER A 161 -13.20 -9.58 7.19
C SER A 161 -13.14 -9.18 8.66
N ASP A 162 -13.22 -10.16 9.57
CA ASP A 162 -13.18 -9.95 11.02
C ASP A 162 -11.82 -9.43 11.47
N VAL A 163 -10.72 -9.97 10.93
CA VAL A 163 -9.36 -9.46 11.18
C VAL A 163 -9.23 -8.00 10.71
N ILE A 164 -9.71 -7.69 9.51
CA ILE A 164 -9.65 -6.32 8.99
C ILE A 164 -10.50 -5.37 9.84
N TYR A 165 -11.68 -5.82 10.28
CA TYR A 165 -12.54 -5.06 11.16
C TYR A 165 -11.87 -4.80 12.51
N ALA A 166 -11.23 -5.80 13.10
CA ALA A 166 -10.49 -5.65 14.36
C ALA A 166 -9.38 -4.59 14.26
N HIS A 167 -8.68 -4.51 13.12
CA HIS A 167 -7.63 -3.52 12.90
C HIS A 167 -8.14 -2.14 12.51
N THR A 168 -9.22 -2.05 11.75
CA THR A 168 -9.64 -0.78 11.10
C THR A 168 -10.95 -0.21 11.63
N GLY A 169 -11.70 -0.97 12.42
CA GLY A 169 -13.07 -0.66 12.83
C GLY A 169 -14.07 -0.58 11.67
N ARG A 170 -13.75 -1.17 10.50
CA ARG A 170 -14.52 -1.01 9.25
C ARG A 170 -14.70 -2.31 8.50
N HIS A 171 -15.85 -2.45 7.86
CA HIS A 171 -16.13 -3.59 6.98
C HIS A 171 -15.42 -3.50 5.64
N VAL A 172 -15.24 -4.66 5.02
CA VAL A 172 -14.78 -4.84 3.64
C VAL A 172 -15.89 -5.43 2.79
N ARG A 173 -15.86 -5.16 1.48
CA ARG A 173 -16.77 -5.82 0.55
C ARG A 173 -16.39 -7.28 0.39
N SER A 174 -17.36 -8.17 0.22
CA SER A 174 -17.15 -9.62 0.12
C SER A 174 -16.19 -10.00 -1.01
N ASN A 175 -16.27 -9.33 -2.16
CA ASN A 175 -15.35 -9.55 -3.29
C ASN A 175 -13.88 -9.20 -2.95
N ARG A 176 -13.65 -8.24 -2.04
CA ARG A 176 -12.30 -7.87 -1.62
C ARG A 176 -11.66 -8.93 -0.73
N ALA A 177 -12.44 -9.60 0.12
CA ALA A 177 -11.93 -10.68 0.95
C ALA A 177 -11.38 -11.84 0.10
N SER A 178 -12.06 -12.19 -1.00
CA SER A 178 -11.58 -13.20 -1.95
C SER A 178 -10.27 -12.79 -2.65
N VAL A 179 -10.15 -11.51 -3.04
CA VAL A 179 -8.91 -11.01 -3.67
C VAL A 179 -7.76 -10.96 -2.66
N ILE A 180 -8.02 -10.58 -1.40
CA ILE A 180 -7.03 -10.62 -0.32
C ILE A 180 -6.51 -12.04 -0.12
N LYS A 181 -7.42 -13.03 -0.06
CA LYS A 181 -7.04 -14.44 0.04
C LYS A 181 -6.13 -14.87 -1.11
N LYS A 182 -6.45 -14.47 -2.34
CA LYS A 182 -5.62 -14.74 -3.53
C LYS A 182 -4.23 -14.12 -3.40
N LEU A 183 -4.15 -12.85 -2.97
CA LEU A 183 -2.86 -12.17 -2.73
C LEU A 183 -2.00 -12.89 -1.68
N LEU A 184 -2.64 -13.37 -0.60
CA LEU A 184 -1.98 -14.10 0.47
C LEU A 184 -1.43 -15.47 0.03
N LEU A 185 -2.06 -16.10 -0.96
CA LEU A 185 -1.64 -17.37 -1.54
C LEU A 185 -0.54 -17.20 -2.59
N GLU A 186 -0.71 -16.24 -3.50
CA GLU A 186 0.15 -16.10 -4.67
C GLU A 186 1.44 -15.34 -4.37
N ARG A 187 1.39 -14.35 -3.46
CA ARG A 187 2.52 -13.45 -3.22
C ARG A 187 2.67 -13.06 -1.74
N PRO A 188 2.78 -14.04 -0.82
CA PRO A 188 2.93 -13.77 0.60
C PRO A 188 4.06 -12.77 0.88
N GLU A 189 5.24 -12.96 0.26
CA GLU A 189 6.45 -12.17 0.52
C GLU A 189 6.40 -10.72 0.03
N THR A 190 5.49 -10.40 -0.91
CA THR A 190 5.38 -9.04 -1.48
C THR A 190 4.52 -8.10 -0.64
N LEU A 191 3.79 -8.66 0.33
CA LEU A 191 2.95 -7.91 1.25
C LEU A 191 3.83 -7.36 2.36
N ILE A 192 4.50 -6.23 2.08
CA ILE A 192 5.25 -5.48 3.08
C ILE A 192 4.24 -4.85 4.03
N PRO A 193 4.26 -5.20 5.32
CA PRO A 193 3.29 -4.63 6.22
C PRO A 193 3.41 -3.12 6.36
N SER A 194 2.27 -2.43 6.37
CA SER A 194 2.27 -1.02 6.77
C SER A 194 2.85 -0.88 8.18
N ALA A 195 2.62 -1.83 9.09
CA ALA A 195 3.17 -1.79 10.45
C ALA A 195 4.69 -2.07 10.56
N THR A 196 5.31 -2.81 9.64
CA THR A 196 6.79 -2.99 9.65
C THR A 196 7.55 -1.74 9.22
N LEU A 197 6.88 -0.78 8.57
CA LEU A 197 7.43 0.57 8.43
C LEU A 197 7.49 1.31 9.78
N PHE A 198 6.83 0.83 10.83
CA PHE A 198 6.62 1.57 12.10
C PHE A 198 7.10 0.85 13.37
N GLN A 199 7.69 -0.35 13.26
CA GLN A 199 8.05 -1.17 14.42
C GLN A 199 9.39 -0.80 15.11
N ASP A 200 10.09 0.24 14.66
CA ASP A 200 11.43 0.58 15.16
C ASP A 200 11.50 1.39 16.46
N GLN A 201 10.39 1.83 17.08
CA GLN A 201 10.45 2.65 18.30
C GLN A 201 9.16 2.54 19.15
N LEU A 202 8.84 1.37 19.72
CA LEU A 202 7.96 1.28 20.88
C LEU A 202 8.76 0.68 22.03
N GLY A 203 9.10 1.54 22.99
CA GLY A 203 10.14 1.37 23.99
C GLY A 203 9.99 0.15 24.91
N GLY A 204 11.12 -0.53 25.11
CA GLY A 204 11.47 -1.13 26.39
C GLY A 204 12.34 -0.15 27.21
N PRO A 205 12.36 -0.25 28.55
CA PRO A 205 13.02 0.73 29.41
C PRO A 205 14.55 0.70 29.27
N PRO A 206 15.25 1.81 29.57
CA PRO A 206 16.68 1.92 29.36
C PRO A 206 17.43 1.22 30.48
N SER A 207 18.12 0.14 30.16
CA SER A 207 19.18 -0.41 31.02
C SER A 207 20.52 -0.26 30.30
N SER A 208 21.24 0.75 30.75
CA SER A 208 22.70 1.02 30.81
C SER A 208 23.68 0.40 29.79
N PRO A 209 24.75 1.15 29.45
CA PRO A 209 25.65 0.81 28.36
C PRO A 209 26.67 -0.23 28.80
N SER A 210 26.93 -1.20 27.93
CA SER A 210 28.22 -1.88 27.89
C SER A 210 28.68 -1.91 26.46
N SER A 211 29.69 -1.08 26.19
CA SER A 211 30.54 -1.14 25.02
C SER A 211 30.94 -2.57 24.72
N SER A 212 30.89 -2.98 23.46
CA SER A 212 32.08 -3.12 22.61
C SER A 212 31.75 -3.79 21.29
N LEU A 213 32.49 -3.36 20.26
CA LEU A 213 32.68 -3.94 18.94
C LEU A 213 31.69 -3.50 17.85
N ARG A 214 32.13 -2.44 17.15
CA ARG A 214 31.84 -2.20 15.73
C ARG A 214 31.99 -3.50 14.95
N LEU A 215 30.88 -4.04 14.48
CA LEU A 215 30.83 -4.83 13.25
C LEU A 215 30.02 -4.02 12.25
N GLN A 216 30.60 -3.82 11.07
CA GLN A 216 30.03 -3.07 9.96
C GLN A 216 28.56 -3.46 9.75
N ALA A 217 27.70 -2.44 9.64
CA ALA A 217 26.33 -2.65 9.21
C ALA A 217 26.34 -3.34 7.83
N PRO A 218 25.54 -4.39 7.62
CA PRO A 218 25.36 -4.95 6.28
C PRO A 218 24.77 -3.85 5.38
N PRO A 219 25.13 -3.81 4.08
CA PRO A 219 24.55 -2.85 3.15
C PRO A 219 23.01 -2.98 3.18
N PRO A 220 22.26 -1.87 3.01
CA PRO A 220 20.81 -1.89 3.07
C PRO A 220 20.25 -2.91 2.06
N PRO A 221 19.20 -3.67 2.41
CA PRO A 221 18.63 -4.65 1.51
C PRO A 221 18.15 -3.94 0.23
N ALA A 222 18.61 -4.42 -0.92
CA ALA A 222 18.26 -3.88 -2.22
C ALA A 222 16.73 -3.85 -2.36
N ALA A 223 16.18 -2.69 -2.76
CA ALA A 223 14.77 -2.53 -3.03
C ALA A 223 14.33 -3.55 -4.10
N PHE A 224 13.58 -4.56 -3.71
CA PHE A 224 13.04 -5.55 -4.65
C PHE A 224 11.99 -4.88 -5.54
N LYS A 225 12.38 -4.58 -6.79
CA LYS A 225 11.49 -4.03 -7.82
C LYS A 225 10.42 -5.06 -8.19
N SER A 226 9.16 -4.64 -8.29
CA SER A 226 8.08 -5.52 -8.76
C SER A 226 8.25 -5.85 -10.25
N LEU A 227 7.67 -6.96 -10.75
CA LEU A 227 7.69 -7.27 -12.19
C LEU A 227 7.12 -6.13 -13.03
N ALA A 228 6.06 -5.47 -12.55
CA ALA A 228 5.46 -4.34 -13.26
C ALA A 228 6.39 -3.12 -13.30
N ASP A 229 7.13 -2.84 -12.22
CA ASP A 229 8.10 -1.75 -12.17
C ASP A 229 9.36 -2.10 -12.98
N ALA A 230 9.82 -3.35 -12.92
CA ALA A 230 10.93 -3.86 -13.71
C ALA A 230 10.64 -3.81 -15.22
N VAL A 231 9.44 -4.24 -15.62
CA VAL A 231 8.95 -4.15 -17.00
C VAL A 231 8.77 -2.69 -17.42
N TRP A 232 8.25 -1.83 -16.55
CA TRP A 232 8.09 -0.41 -16.83
C TRP A 232 9.45 0.28 -17.02
N ASP A 233 10.40 0.05 -16.12
CA ASP A 233 11.74 0.62 -16.18
C ASP A 233 12.45 0.22 -17.47
N CYS A 234 12.44 -1.07 -17.81
CA CYS A 234 13.01 -1.57 -19.06
C CYS A 234 12.29 -0.98 -20.28
N PHE A 235 10.95 -0.92 -20.27
CA PHE A 235 10.18 -0.32 -21.36
C PHE A 235 10.51 1.17 -21.56
N VAL A 236 10.64 1.93 -20.48
CA VAL A 236 11.02 3.35 -20.55
C VAL A 236 12.43 3.51 -21.12
N CYS A 237 13.38 2.67 -20.72
CA CYS A 237 14.72 2.67 -21.29
C CYS A 237 14.71 2.37 -22.80
N VAL A 238 13.94 1.35 -23.22
CA VAL A 238 13.77 1.00 -24.64
C VAL A 238 13.12 2.14 -25.42
N ALA A 239 12.00 2.66 -24.94
CA ALA A 239 11.24 3.73 -25.62
C ALA A 239 11.98 5.09 -25.63
N SER A 240 12.97 5.28 -24.75
CA SER A 240 13.81 6.49 -24.71
C SER A 240 15.11 6.34 -25.50
N SER A 241 15.37 5.18 -26.12
CA SER A 241 16.55 4.98 -26.95
C SER A 241 16.44 5.74 -28.28
N ILE A 242 17.51 6.45 -28.65
CA ILE A 242 17.61 7.19 -29.91
C ILE A 242 17.44 6.22 -31.10
N GLU A 243 18.07 5.05 -31.03
CA GLU A 243 18.00 4.01 -32.05
C GLU A 243 16.57 3.48 -32.25
N VAL A 244 15.81 3.32 -31.16
CA VAL A 244 14.40 2.89 -31.23
C VAL A 244 13.51 3.98 -31.84
N ALA A 245 13.79 5.25 -31.54
CA ALA A 245 13.09 6.37 -32.15
C ALA A 245 13.37 6.48 -33.66
N GLU A 246 14.60 6.21 -34.09
CA GLU A 246 14.98 6.15 -35.51
C GLU A 246 14.34 4.96 -36.23
N MET A 247 14.29 3.77 -35.60
CA MET A 247 13.67 2.58 -36.19
C MET A 247 12.14 2.68 -36.33
N LEU A 248 11.45 3.23 -35.34
CA LEU A 248 9.98 3.28 -35.32
C LEU A 248 9.40 4.56 -35.93
N GLY A 249 10.14 5.66 -35.85
CA GLY A 249 9.61 6.99 -36.10
C GLY A 249 8.62 7.45 -35.02
N ASP A 250 8.43 8.76 -34.97
CA ASP A 250 7.70 9.48 -33.92
C ASP A 250 6.25 9.00 -33.73
N ALA A 251 5.57 8.66 -34.82
CA ALA A 251 4.19 8.22 -34.81
C ALA A 251 4.02 6.81 -34.19
N ARG A 252 4.82 5.83 -34.63
CA ARG A 252 4.74 4.46 -34.10
C ARG A 252 5.30 4.35 -32.69
N LEU A 253 6.27 5.19 -32.32
CA LEU A 253 6.76 5.28 -30.94
C LEU A 253 5.67 5.80 -29.98
N LYS A 254 4.96 6.87 -30.35
CA LYS A 254 3.82 7.38 -29.58
C LYS A 254 2.70 6.34 -29.47
N HIS A 255 2.45 5.60 -30.54
CA HIS A 255 1.51 4.48 -30.54
C HIS A 255 1.95 3.37 -29.56
N MET A 256 3.23 2.96 -29.60
CA MET A 256 3.77 1.93 -28.71
C MET A 256 3.62 2.33 -27.24
N ILE A 257 3.88 3.60 -26.91
CA ILE A 257 3.70 4.15 -25.56
C ILE A 257 2.22 4.18 -25.17
N HIS A 258 1.33 4.53 -26.11
CA HIS A 258 -0.11 4.53 -25.87
C HIS A 258 -0.63 3.12 -25.56
N VAL A 259 -0.30 2.14 -26.41
CA VAL A 259 -0.64 0.73 -26.21
C VAL A 259 -0.09 0.25 -24.86
N PHE A 260 1.17 0.51 -24.53
CA PHE A 260 1.76 0.09 -23.25
C PHE A 260 1.09 0.70 -22.01
N ARG A 261 0.37 1.81 -22.16
CA ARG A 261 -0.42 2.43 -21.08
C ARG A 261 -1.82 1.84 -20.96
N HIS A 262 -2.42 1.43 -22.08
CA HIS A 262 -3.83 1.05 -22.16
C HIS A 262 -4.06 -0.46 -22.28
N ASP A 263 -3.27 -1.16 -23.09
CA ASP A 263 -3.28 -2.62 -23.25
C ASP A 263 -1.89 -3.19 -22.97
N ARG A 264 -1.62 -3.37 -21.68
CA ARG A 264 -0.25 -3.59 -21.19
C ARG A 264 0.19 -5.04 -21.38
N ASP A 265 -0.72 -6.01 -21.46
CA ASP A 265 -0.38 -7.42 -21.22
C ASP A 265 0.35 -8.06 -22.41
N THR A 266 -0.07 -7.75 -23.64
CA THR A 266 0.58 -8.26 -24.86
C THR A 266 1.98 -7.65 -25.06
N LEU A 267 2.13 -6.33 -24.86
CA LEU A 267 3.44 -5.67 -24.93
C LEU A 267 4.37 -6.05 -23.77
N ARG A 268 3.84 -6.26 -22.56
CA ARG A 268 4.61 -6.79 -21.42
C ARG A 268 5.15 -8.17 -21.72
N ALA A 269 4.31 -9.07 -22.23
CA ALA A 269 4.72 -10.41 -22.62
C ALA A 269 5.78 -10.35 -23.71
N SER A 270 5.59 -9.51 -24.73
CA SER A 270 6.57 -9.27 -25.80
C SER A 270 7.94 -8.81 -25.25
N LEU A 271 7.95 -7.88 -24.29
CA LEU A 271 9.17 -7.39 -23.64
C LEU A 271 9.88 -8.48 -22.83
N LEU A 272 9.12 -9.29 -22.09
CA LEU A 272 9.67 -10.41 -21.30
C LEU A 272 10.24 -11.50 -22.19
N MET A 273 9.58 -11.81 -23.31
CA MET A 273 10.05 -12.78 -24.29
C MET A 273 11.31 -12.33 -25.03
N SER A 274 11.59 -11.02 -25.07
CA SER A 274 12.86 -10.49 -25.58
C SER A 274 14.00 -10.56 -24.55
N CYS A 275 13.74 -10.97 -23.30
CA CYS A 275 14.80 -11.15 -22.31
C CYS A 275 15.45 -12.55 -22.43
N PRO A 276 16.76 -12.70 -22.15
CA PRO A 276 17.42 -14.00 -22.11
C PRO A 276 16.78 -15.00 -21.14
N ARG A 277 16.16 -14.50 -20.06
CA ARG A 277 15.40 -15.29 -19.08
C ARG A 277 13.99 -14.72 -18.94
N PRO A 278 13.00 -15.20 -19.71
CA PRO A 278 11.63 -14.66 -19.71
C PRO A 278 10.89 -14.83 -18.38
N ASP A 279 11.20 -15.88 -17.62
CA ASP A 279 10.59 -16.18 -16.32
C ASP A 279 11.20 -15.36 -15.16
N ALA A 280 12.28 -14.61 -15.42
CA ALA A 280 12.96 -13.77 -14.46
C ALA A 280 12.60 -12.28 -14.66
N LEU A 281 12.75 -11.47 -13.60
CA LEU A 281 12.52 -10.02 -13.70
C LEU A 281 13.39 -9.41 -14.81
N PRO A 282 12.83 -8.61 -15.73
CA PRO A 282 13.60 -7.91 -16.74
C PRO A 282 14.40 -6.79 -16.08
N CYS A 283 15.63 -6.60 -16.52
CA CYS A 283 16.52 -5.58 -15.96
C CYS A 283 17.62 -5.25 -16.96
N MET A 284 17.80 -3.97 -17.31
CA MET A 284 18.84 -3.54 -18.25
C MET A 284 20.27 -3.96 -17.85
N VAL A 285 20.51 -4.35 -16.60
CA VAL A 285 21.82 -4.77 -16.08
C VAL A 285 21.95 -6.29 -15.95
N SER A 286 20.93 -6.97 -15.43
CA SER A 286 21.03 -8.40 -15.06
C SER A 286 20.18 -9.35 -15.90
N ASN A 287 19.21 -8.85 -16.66
CA ASN A 287 18.37 -9.61 -17.57
C ASN A 287 17.82 -8.67 -18.66
N PRO A 288 18.68 -8.10 -19.51
CA PRO A 288 18.31 -7.02 -20.40
C PRO A 288 17.41 -7.54 -21.54
N PRO A 289 16.32 -6.84 -21.90
CA PRO A 289 15.58 -7.16 -23.11
C PRO A 289 16.44 -6.87 -24.34
N ASN A 290 16.39 -7.78 -25.31
CA ASN A 290 16.91 -7.54 -26.65
C ASN A 290 16.01 -6.50 -27.34
N VAL A 291 16.57 -5.32 -27.56
CA VAL A 291 15.87 -4.13 -28.07
C VAL A 291 15.35 -4.36 -29.49
N ASP A 292 16.20 -4.86 -30.39
CA ASP A 292 15.85 -5.10 -31.78
C ASP A 292 14.75 -6.15 -31.90
N GLN A 293 14.87 -7.24 -31.14
CA GLN A 293 13.87 -8.30 -31.11
C GLN A 293 12.52 -7.77 -30.58
N PHE A 294 12.54 -6.96 -29.52
CA PHE A 294 11.32 -6.35 -28.99
C PHE A 294 10.65 -5.41 -30.00
N VAL A 295 11.42 -4.55 -30.66
CA VAL A 295 10.92 -3.61 -31.68
C VAL A 295 10.37 -4.35 -32.89
N HIS A 296 11.06 -5.38 -33.38
CA HIS A 296 10.56 -6.23 -34.46
C HIS A 296 9.26 -6.96 -34.09
N ASN A 297 9.15 -7.48 -32.87
CA ASN A 297 7.94 -8.12 -32.39
C ASN A 297 6.78 -7.12 -32.30
N TYR A 298 7.04 -5.90 -31.82
CA TYR A 298 6.04 -4.84 -31.77
C TYR A 298 5.53 -4.46 -33.17
N ILE A 299 6.42 -4.23 -34.13
CA ILE A 299 6.04 -3.92 -35.53
C ILE A 299 5.18 -5.04 -36.10
N ARG A 300 5.64 -6.29 -35.96
CA ARG A 300 4.91 -7.47 -36.45
C ARG A 300 3.51 -7.59 -35.83
N GLN A 301 3.40 -7.40 -34.52
CA GLN A 301 2.10 -7.46 -33.83
C GLN A 301 1.18 -6.31 -34.24
N SER A 302 1.72 -5.12 -34.43
CA SER A 302 0.97 -3.95 -34.92
C SER A 302 0.45 -4.18 -36.35
N ASP A 303 1.27 -4.74 -37.24
CA ASP A 303 0.89 -5.02 -38.62
C ASP A 303 -0.16 -6.15 -38.71
N LEU A 304 -0.19 -7.04 -37.71
CA LEU A 304 -1.20 -8.09 -37.55
C LEU A 304 -2.50 -7.62 -36.86
N GLY A 305 -2.57 -6.36 -36.43
CA GLY A 305 -3.77 -5.78 -35.78
C GLY A 305 -3.99 -6.25 -34.34
N PHE A 306 -2.94 -6.64 -33.62
CA PHE A 306 -3.04 -6.95 -32.19
C PHE A 306 -3.23 -5.71 -31.31
N PHE A 307 -3.03 -4.51 -31.87
CA PHE A 307 -3.06 -3.22 -31.18
C PHE A 307 -3.92 -2.21 -31.92
#